data_AF-A0A8H4XZ42-F1
#
_entry.id   AF-A0A8H4XZ42-F1
#
_cell.length_a   1.000
_cell.length_b   1.000
_cell.length_c   1.000
_cell.angle_alpha   90.00
_cell.angle_beta   90.00
_cell.angle_gamma   90.00
#
_symmetry.space_group_name_H-M   'P 1'
#
loop_
_entity.id
_entity.type
_entity.pdbx_description
1 polymer ?
#
loop_
_entity_poly.entity_id
_entity_poly.type
_entity_poly.pdbx_seq_one_letter_code
_entity_poly.pdbx_strand_id
1 'polypeptide(L)'
;MPSDKNRLYLALYARGGQGYHWALLVGPKQEDENTGGKRYHAKQQMLQWRYDEVDIRMGATNMILIRVLTVKVKKIDRLEAILRSVPVRPDGPGWTCRSWVTEAYKTLQDDGKAIGSCPDWESLSDTGL
;
A
#
# COMPACT_ATOMS: atom_id res chain seq x y z
N MET A 1 7.06 -15.04 -22.56
CA MET A 1 5.84 -14.92 -21.73
C MET A 1 6.05 -13.82 -20.69
N PRO A 2 5.10 -12.92 -20.44
CA PRO A 2 5.28 -11.91 -19.40
C PRO A 2 5.38 -12.62 -18.04
N SER A 3 6.47 -12.39 -17.31
CA SER A 3 6.66 -12.94 -15.96
C SER A 3 5.49 -12.57 -15.05
N ASP A 4 4.88 -13.55 -14.38
CA ASP A 4 3.84 -13.37 -13.36
C ASP A 4 4.42 -12.78 -12.07
N LYS A 5 4.91 -11.55 -12.16
CA LYS A 5 5.46 -10.83 -11.01
C LYS A 5 4.39 -10.05 -10.31
N ASN A 6 4.58 -9.93 -9.00
CA ASN A 6 3.74 -9.12 -8.15
C ASN A 6 3.62 -7.68 -8.63
N ARG A 7 2.49 -7.09 -8.28
CA ARG A 7 2.10 -5.71 -8.51
C ARG A 7 1.94 -5.03 -7.16
N LEU A 8 2.30 -3.76 -7.14
CA LEU A 8 1.99 -2.86 -6.04
C LEU A 8 0.67 -2.16 -6.37
N TYR A 9 -0.21 -2.05 -5.39
CA TYR A 9 -1.48 -1.36 -5.51
C TYR A 9 -1.63 -0.32 -4.40
N LEU A 10 -2.22 0.83 -4.74
CA LEU A 10 -2.81 1.72 -3.75
C LEU A 10 -4.22 1.23 -3.45
N ALA A 11 -4.55 1.04 -2.18
CA ALA A 11 -5.88 0.59 -1.76
C ALA A 11 -6.51 1.57 -0.77
N LEU A 12 -7.79 1.87 -1.02
CA LEU A 12 -8.63 2.66 -0.15
C LEU A 12 -9.75 1.81 0.41
N TYR A 13 -9.86 1.81 1.72
CA TYR A 13 -10.89 1.05 2.44
C TYR A 13 -11.90 2.00 3.08
N ALA A 14 -13.16 1.55 3.11
CA ALA A 14 -14.19 2.21 3.89
C ALA A 14 -13.82 2.20 5.38
N ARG A 15 -14.12 3.29 6.08
CA ARG A 15 -13.95 3.44 7.54
C ARG A 15 -15.22 4.06 8.10
N GLY A 16 -15.61 3.68 9.32
CA GLY A 16 -16.79 4.22 10.02
C GLY A 16 -16.68 5.68 10.47
N GLY A 17 -15.90 6.51 9.79
CA GLY A 17 -15.64 7.92 10.10
C GLY A 17 -15.29 8.70 8.84
N GLN A 18 -14.77 9.92 8.98
CA GLN A 18 -14.39 10.74 7.83
C GLN A 18 -13.16 10.18 7.09
N GLY A 19 -13.23 10.22 5.76
CA GLY A 19 -12.15 9.80 4.87
C GLY A 19 -11.99 8.29 4.72
N TYR A 20 -10.95 7.90 3.99
CA TYR A 20 -10.63 6.51 3.70
C TYR A 20 -9.48 6.00 4.57
N HIS A 21 -9.43 4.69 4.78
CA HIS A 21 -8.23 4.03 5.29
C HIS A 21 -7.30 3.68 4.10
N TRP A 22 -6.10 4.25 4.09
CA TRP A 22 -5.11 4.08 3.02
C TRP A 22 -4.18 2.91 3.33
N ALA A 23 -3.85 2.12 2.31
CA ALA A 23 -2.90 1.03 2.41
C ALA A 23 -2.18 0.78 1.07
N LEU A 24 -1.03 0.10 1.15
CA LEU A 24 -0.38 -0.50 -0.01
C LEU A 24 -0.63 -2.01 -0.02
N LEU A 25 -0.96 -2.56 -1.18
CA LEU A 25 -1.10 -4.01 -1.36
C LEU A 25 -0.05 -4.53 -2.32
N VAL A 26 0.44 -5.73 -2.05
CA VAL A 26 1.27 -6.50 -2.99
C VAL A 26 0.64 -7.85 -3.23
N GLY A 27 0.40 -8.17 -4.49
CA GLY A 27 -0.12 -9.48 -4.91
C GLY A 27 0.25 -9.76 -6.37
N PRO A 28 0.00 -10.97 -6.87
CA PRO A 28 0.32 -11.34 -8.25
C PRO A 28 -0.46 -10.50 -9.27
N LYS A 29 -0.03 -10.56 -10.54
CA LYS A 29 -0.70 -9.81 -11.62
C LYS A 29 -2.06 -10.42 -11.94
N GLN A 30 -2.15 -11.75 -11.90
CA GLN A 30 -3.37 -12.49 -12.10
C GLN A 30 -3.92 -12.85 -10.73
N GLU A 31 -5.17 -12.45 -10.48
CA GLU A 31 -5.85 -12.67 -9.21
C GLU A 31 -7.12 -13.49 -9.45
N ASP A 32 -7.35 -14.43 -8.56
CA ASP A 32 -8.59 -15.17 -8.37
C ASP A 32 -9.04 -15.06 -6.90
N GLU A 33 -10.15 -15.72 -6.56
CA GLU A 33 -10.75 -15.68 -5.22
C GLU A 33 -9.84 -16.24 -4.12
N ASN A 34 -8.88 -17.10 -4.49
CA ASN A 34 -7.96 -17.76 -3.58
C ASN A 34 -6.57 -17.11 -3.56
N THR A 35 -6.35 -16.13 -4.42
CA THR A 35 -5.06 -15.48 -4.60
C THR A 35 -4.70 -14.69 -3.34
N GLY A 36 -3.57 -15.06 -2.74
CA GLY A 36 -2.99 -14.38 -1.59
C GLY A 36 -2.17 -13.14 -1.97
N GLY A 37 -2.04 -12.23 -1.02
CA GLY A 37 -1.16 -11.08 -1.09
C GLY A 37 -0.85 -10.53 0.30
N LYS A 38 -0.16 -9.40 0.34
CA LYS A 38 0.20 -8.69 1.58
C LYS A 38 -0.37 -7.28 1.57
N ARG A 39 -0.89 -6.85 2.71
CA ARG A 39 -1.28 -5.46 2.98
C ARG A 39 -0.30 -4.83 3.95
N TYR A 40 0.11 -3.61 3.61
CA TYR A 40 0.99 -2.77 4.41
C TYR A 40 0.27 -1.46 4.71
N HIS A 41 0.16 -1.11 5.99
CA HIS A 41 -0.49 0.12 6.41
C HIS A 41 -0.07 0.54 7.80
N ALA A 42 -0.16 1.84 8.07
CA ALA A 42 -0.27 2.33 9.43
C ALA A 42 -1.73 2.33 9.88
N LYS A 43 -2.01 1.82 11.07
CA LYS A 43 -3.36 1.84 11.66
C LYS A 43 -3.31 2.28 13.12
N GLN A 44 -4.40 2.89 13.58
CA GLN A 44 -4.58 3.21 14.99
C GLN A 44 -5.28 2.04 15.69
N GLN A 45 -4.68 1.53 16.75
CA GLN A 45 -5.25 0.50 17.62
C GLN A 45 -5.13 0.95 19.07
N MET A 46 -6.27 0.98 19.79
CA MET A 46 -6.32 1.36 21.21
C MET A 46 -5.50 2.65 21.51
N LEU A 47 -5.72 3.68 20.68
CA LEU A 47 -5.06 5.00 20.71
C LEU A 47 -3.61 5.07 20.18
N GLN A 48 -2.93 3.95 19.96
CA GLN A 48 -1.57 3.93 19.43
C GLN A 48 -1.56 3.67 17.93
N TRP A 49 -0.74 4.43 17.20
CA TRP A 49 -0.47 4.12 15.80
C TRP A 49 0.63 3.07 15.70
N ARG A 50 0.47 2.15 14.75
CA ARG A 50 1.46 1.12 14.46
C ARG A 50 1.45 0.75 12.99
N TYR A 51 2.57 0.22 12.52
CA TYR A 51 2.70 -0.42 11.22
C TYR A 51 2.21 -1.85 11.33
N ASP A 52 1.40 -2.27 10.37
CA ASP A 52 0.92 -3.63 10.21
C ASP A 52 1.30 -4.14 8.82
N GLU A 53 1.83 -5.36 8.79
CA GLU A 53 2.04 -6.18 7.61
C GLU A 53 1.23 -7.45 7.77
N VAL A 54 0.27 -7.67 6.87
CA VAL A 54 -0.74 -8.71 7.05
C VAL A 54 -0.95 -9.46 5.75
N ASP A 55 -0.96 -10.79 5.80
CA ASP A 55 -1.38 -11.62 4.68
C ASP A 55 -2.90 -11.50 4.49
N ILE A 56 -3.31 -11.30 3.24
CA ILE A 56 -4.70 -11.08 2.85
C ILE A 56 -5.07 -11.92 1.62
N ARG A 57 -6.36 -12.07 1.36
CA ARG A 57 -6.85 -12.46 0.03
C ARG A 57 -6.93 -11.21 -0.86
N MET A 58 -6.55 -11.36 -2.12
CA MET A 58 -6.61 -10.31 -3.15
C MET A 58 -7.98 -10.24 -3.85
N GLY A 59 -8.86 -11.21 -3.63
CA GLY A 59 -10.26 -11.10 -4.02
C GLY A 59 -10.92 -9.86 -3.40
N ALA A 60 -11.97 -9.35 -4.04
CA ALA A 60 -12.70 -8.18 -3.53
C ALA A 60 -13.26 -8.47 -2.13
N THR A 61 -12.72 -7.81 -1.11
CA THR A 61 -13.27 -7.86 0.26
C THR A 61 -14.36 -6.80 0.41
N ASN A 62 -15.37 -7.04 1.26
CA ASN A 62 -16.50 -6.11 1.48
C ASN A 62 -16.14 -4.66 1.85
N MET A 63 -14.88 -4.37 2.21
CA MET A 63 -14.45 -3.07 2.70
C MET A 63 -13.47 -2.32 1.78
N ILE A 64 -12.97 -2.95 0.70
CA ILE A 64 -12.10 -2.25 -0.26
C ILE A 64 -12.98 -1.49 -1.25
N LEU A 65 -12.78 -0.18 -1.36
CA LEU A 65 -13.54 0.70 -2.26
C LEU A 65 -12.81 0.88 -3.59
N ILE A 66 -11.51 1.13 -3.52
CA ILE A 66 -10.65 1.39 -4.67
C ILE A 66 -9.37 0.57 -4.53
N ARG A 67 -8.93 0.00 -5.65
CA ARG A 67 -7.62 -0.63 -5.81
C ARG A 67 -6.99 -0.17 -7.12
N VAL A 68 -6.03 0.74 -7.04
CA VAL A 68 -5.34 1.28 -8.21
C VAL A 68 -4.07 0.48 -8.46
N LEU A 69 -3.95 -0.14 -9.65
CA LEU A 69 -2.71 -0.76 -10.09
C LEU A 69 -1.64 0.31 -10.29
N THR A 70 -0.58 0.27 -9.48
CA THR A 70 0.47 1.28 -9.56
C THR A 70 1.61 0.83 -10.48
N VAL A 71 2.21 -0.34 -10.20
CA VAL A 71 3.49 -0.71 -10.81
C VAL A 71 3.83 -2.19 -10.62
N LYS A 72 4.78 -2.68 -11.44
CA LYS A 72 5.46 -3.97 -11.26
C LYS A 72 6.42 -3.94 -10.05
N VAL A 73 6.37 -4.97 -9.22
CA VAL A 73 7.42 -5.24 -8.23
C VAL A 73 8.59 -5.93 -8.91
N LYS A 74 9.80 -5.37 -8.75
CA LYS A 74 11.06 -5.92 -9.29
C LYS A 74 11.75 -6.82 -8.26
N LYS A 75 11.77 -6.41 -6.99
CA LYS A 75 12.46 -7.11 -5.88
C LYS A 75 11.60 -7.03 -4.61
N ILE A 76 10.96 -8.14 -4.24
CA ILE A 76 10.01 -8.17 -3.12
C ILE A 76 10.70 -7.92 -1.77
N ASP A 77 11.82 -8.59 -1.49
CA ASP A 77 12.53 -8.45 -0.21
C ASP A 77 12.98 -7.00 0.03
N ARG A 78 13.38 -6.29 -1.04
CA ARG A 78 13.77 -4.88 -0.98
C ARG A 78 12.57 -3.97 -0.73
N LEU A 79 11.44 -4.24 -1.40
CA LEU A 79 10.19 -3.53 -1.17
C LEU A 79 9.77 -3.68 0.29
N GLU A 80 9.74 -4.90 0.81
CA GLU A 80 9.36 -5.17 2.21
C GLU A 80 10.32 -4.51 3.20
N ALA A 81 11.63 -4.57 2.96
CA ALA A 81 12.62 -3.89 3.79
C ALA A 81 12.39 -2.37 3.83
N ILE A 82 12.07 -1.75 2.70
CA ILE A 82 11.73 -0.33 2.63
C ILE A 82 10.46 -0.04 3.43
N LEU A 83 9.37 -0.78 3.18
CA LEU A 83 8.10 -0.55 3.87
C LEU A 83 8.23 -0.70 5.40
N ARG A 84 8.97 -1.71 5.87
CA ARG A 84 9.26 -1.91 7.30
C ARG A 84 10.12 -0.80 7.91
N SER A 85 10.92 -0.10 7.10
CA SER A 85 11.79 0.98 7.55
C SER A 85 11.09 2.34 7.69
N VAL A 86 9.93 2.52 7.06
CA VAL A 86 9.18 3.79 7.10
C VAL A 86 8.55 3.95 8.48
N PRO A 87 8.96 4.96 9.27
CA PRO A 87 8.53 5.06 10.66
C PRO A 87 7.09 5.56 10.78
N VAL A 88 6.45 5.13 11.86
CA VAL A 88 5.13 5.61 12.29
C VAL A 88 5.37 6.80 13.23
N ARG A 89 4.93 7.99 12.82
CA ARG A 89 5.19 9.27 13.54
C ARG A 89 3.88 9.94 13.98
N PRO A 90 3.17 9.41 15.00
CA PRO A 90 1.85 9.90 15.39
C PRO A 90 1.89 11.19 16.22
N ASP A 91 3.09 11.64 16.59
CA ASP A 91 3.40 12.82 17.38
C ASP A 91 3.20 14.14 16.61
N GLY A 92 3.11 14.09 15.28
CA GLY A 92 2.75 15.24 14.45
C GLY A 92 1.23 15.49 14.38
N PRO A 93 0.75 16.74 14.55
CA PRO A 93 -0.64 17.09 14.28
C PRO A 93 -1.05 16.68 12.86
N GLY A 94 -2.17 15.96 12.73
CA GLY A 94 -2.71 15.55 11.43
C GLY A 94 -2.03 14.34 10.79
N TRP A 95 -1.18 13.61 11.50
CA TRP A 95 -0.62 12.36 10.99
C TRP A 95 -1.69 11.26 10.84
N THR A 96 -1.71 10.58 9.69
CA THR A 96 -2.72 9.56 9.36
C THR A 96 -2.12 8.36 8.62
N CYS A 97 -2.93 7.34 8.35
CA CYS A 97 -2.56 6.25 7.44
C CYS A 97 -2.14 6.75 6.04
N ARG A 98 -2.75 7.83 5.55
CA ARG A 98 -2.34 8.47 4.27
C ARG A 98 -0.93 9.03 4.39
N SER A 99 -0.58 9.68 5.50
CA SER A 99 0.77 10.21 5.73
C SER A 99 1.83 9.12 5.61
N TRP A 100 1.60 7.95 6.21
CA TRP A 100 2.51 6.80 6.08
C TRP A 100 2.59 6.27 4.65
N VAL A 101 1.45 6.11 3.97
CA VAL A 101 1.42 5.62 2.57
C VAL A 101 2.14 6.58 1.62
N THR A 102 1.98 7.90 1.80
CA THR A 102 2.69 8.92 1.03
C THR A 102 4.21 8.73 1.15
N GLU A 103 4.72 8.65 2.37
CA GLU A 103 6.16 8.51 2.61
C GLU A 103 6.69 7.17 2.12
N ALA A 104 5.96 6.08 2.36
CA ALA A 104 6.33 4.76 1.89
C ALA A 104 6.40 4.69 0.36
N TYR A 105 5.43 5.28 -0.33
CA TYR A 105 5.42 5.32 -1.78
C TYR A 105 6.58 6.15 -2.32
N LYS A 106 6.79 7.37 -1.80
CA LYS A 106 7.90 8.23 -2.22
C LYS A 106 9.27 7.57 -1.97
N THR A 107 9.43 6.89 -0.83
CA THR A 107 10.67 6.13 -0.53
C THR A 107 10.89 4.99 -1.54
N LEU A 108 9.84 4.28 -1.97
CA LEU A 108 9.94 3.27 -3.01
C LEU A 108 10.26 3.86 -4.40
N GLN A 109 9.78 5.07 -4.69
CA GLN A 109 10.11 5.79 -5.92
C GLN A 109 11.58 6.19 -5.94
N ASP A 110 12.04 6.84 -4.86
CA ASP A 110 13.42 7.29 -4.71
C ASP A 110 14.41 6.12 -4.74
N ASP A 111 14.01 4.96 -4.22
CA ASP A 111 14.81 3.73 -4.31
C ASP A 111 15.07 3.28 -5.76
N GLY A 112 14.06 3.40 -6.64
CA GLY A 112 14.12 3.06 -8.07
C GLY A 112 14.42 1.59 -8.42
N LYS A 113 14.64 0.74 -7.42
CA LYS A 113 15.17 -0.63 -7.57
C LYS A 113 14.18 -1.70 -7.13
N ALA A 114 13.33 -1.42 -6.13
CA ALA A 114 12.30 -2.32 -5.63
C ALA A 114 11.10 -2.43 -6.60
N ILE A 115 10.75 -1.33 -7.25
CA ILE A 115 9.59 -1.23 -8.17
C ILE A 115 9.99 -0.74 -9.57
N GLY A 116 9.10 -0.95 -10.54
CA GLY A 116 9.16 -0.41 -11.90
C GLY A 116 9.03 1.12 -11.97
N SER A 117 9.03 1.65 -13.19
CA SER A 117 8.59 3.04 -13.41
C SER A 117 7.11 3.16 -13.03
N CYS A 118 6.76 4.22 -12.31
CA CYS A 118 5.44 4.45 -11.74
C CYS A 118 5.08 5.94 -11.82
N PRO A 119 3.78 6.29 -11.79
CA PRO A 119 3.35 7.70 -11.72
C PRO A 119 3.87 8.37 -10.45
N ASP A 120 4.04 9.69 -10.47
CA ASP A 120 4.30 10.47 -9.24
C ASP A 120 3.17 10.29 -8.22
N TRP A 121 3.49 10.57 -6.96
CA TRP A 121 2.55 10.36 -5.85
C TRP A 121 1.25 11.15 -6.04
N GLU A 122 1.35 12.38 -6.52
CA GLU A 122 0.23 13.29 -6.70
C GLU A 122 -0.75 12.71 -7.73
N SER A 123 -0.26 12.37 -8.94
CA SER A 123 -1.04 11.69 -9.99
C SER A 123 -1.70 10.39 -9.51
N LEU A 124 -0.96 9.57 -8.75
CA LEU A 124 -1.49 8.33 -8.22
C LEU A 124 -2.59 8.57 -7.18
N SER A 125 -2.36 9.50 -6.26
CA SER A 125 -3.27 9.76 -5.15
C SER A 125 -4.58 10.41 -5.61
N ASP A 126 -4.53 11.23 -6.66
CA ASP A 126 -5.71 11.83 -7.29
C ASP A 126 -6.56 10.79 -8.03
N THR A 127 -5.95 9.73 -8.57
CA THR A 127 -6.71 8.62 -9.19
C THR A 127 -7.58 7.88 -8.16
N GLY A 128 -7.22 7.93 -6.88
CA GLY A 128 -7.97 7.30 -5.80
C GLY A 128 -9.03 8.20 -5.16
N LEU A 129 -9.10 9.49 -5.50
CA LEU A 129 -9.98 10.49 -4.89
C LEU A 129 -11.04 10.98 -5.89
#